data_AF-A0A527VQB1-F1
#
_entry.id   AF-A0A527VQB1-F1
#
_cell.length_a   1.000
_cell.length_b   1.000
_cell.length_c   1.000
_cell.angle_alpha   90.00
_cell.angle_beta   90.00
_cell.angle_gamma   90.00
#
_symmetry.space_group_name_H-M   'P 1'
#
loop_
_entity.id
_entity.type
_entity.pdbx_description
1 polymer ?
#
loop_
_entity_poly.entity_id
_entity_poly.type
_entity_poly.pdbx_seq_one_letter_code
_entity_poly.pdbx_strand_id
1 'polypeptide(L)'
;LVAGNLGLIFLLMTVPLGSRTVTVSRVIKADRERLWQALWPFGSDAGWSGEILSAEPLDGEGTALIRLSWDGRDGRPIERKARFEDVGEGSRFSMSVIEDTALDPSFWANYRETAELVPE
;
A
#
# COMPACT_ATOMS: atom_id res chain seq x y z
N LEU A 1 37.13 -12.50 8.82
CA LEU A 1 36.76 -11.15 9.31
C LEU A 1 35.68 -10.51 8.44
N VAL A 2 35.89 -10.35 7.12
CA VAL A 2 34.89 -9.76 6.20
C VAL A 2 33.57 -10.56 6.14
N ALA A 3 33.63 -11.90 6.04
CA ALA A 3 32.44 -12.75 6.04
C ALA A 3 31.62 -12.66 7.34
N GLY A 4 32.28 -12.52 8.49
CA GLY A 4 31.61 -12.35 9.79
C GLY A 4 30.92 -11.00 9.91
N ASN A 5 31.54 -9.93 9.42
CA ASN A 5 30.93 -8.60 9.39
C ASN A 5 29.72 -8.54 8.46
N LEU A 6 29.81 -9.12 7.26
CA LEU A 6 28.69 -9.20 6.33
C LEU A 6 27.54 -10.04 6.90
N GLY A 7 27.85 -11.18 7.55
CA GLY A 7 26.85 -11.98 8.24
C GLY A 7 26.17 -11.25 9.39
N LEU A 8 26.93 -10.46 10.17
CA LEU A 8 26.39 -9.66 11.27
C LEU A 8 25.53 -8.49 10.78
N ILE A 9 25.95 -7.79 9.72
CA ILE A 9 25.16 -6.71 9.10
C ILE A 9 23.87 -7.29 8.52
N PHE A 10 23.94 -8.44 7.86
CA PHE A 10 22.75 -9.15 7.38
C PHE A 10 21.81 -9.48 8.53
N LEU A 11 22.31 -10.06 9.62
CA LEU A 11 21.50 -10.37 10.81
C LEU A 11 20.84 -9.12 11.40
N LEU A 12 21.58 -8.01 11.51
CA LEU A 12 21.06 -6.74 12.02
C LEU A 12 19.99 -6.11 11.09
N MET A 13 20.15 -6.24 9.77
CA MET A 13 19.11 -5.81 8.82
C MET A 13 17.88 -6.72 8.83
N THR A 14 18.05 -8.01 9.14
CA THR A 14 16.95 -8.98 9.15
C THR A 14 16.10 -8.94 10.41
N VAL A 15 16.59 -8.32 11.51
CA VAL A 15 15.79 -8.19 12.73
C VAL A 15 14.88 -6.96 12.59
N PRO A 16 13.55 -7.13 12.54
CA PRO A 16 12.63 -6.00 12.54
C PRO A 16 12.75 -5.28 13.89
N LEU A 17 13.35 -4.09 13.91
CA LEU A 17 13.56 -3.26 15.12
C LEU A 17 12.25 -2.66 15.68
N GLY A 18 11.10 -3.22 15.32
CA GLY A 18 9.76 -2.76 15.66
C GLY A 18 8.98 -2.23 14.45
N SER A 19 7.70 -1.92 14.68
CA SER A 19 6.85 -1.22 13.72
C SER A 19 6.93 0.28 13.95
N ARG A 20 6.88 1.07 12.87
CA ARG A 20 6.83 2.54 12.92
C ARG A 20 5.65 3.01 12.08
N THR A 21 4.85 3.90 12.64
CA THR A 21 3.75 4.55 11.93
C THR A 21 4.20 5.95 11.51
N VAL A 22 3.97 6.27 10.23
CA VAL A 22 4.13 7.63 9.70
C VAL A 22 2.74 8.16 9.39
N THR A 23 2.43 9.36 9.88
CA THR A 23 1.12 10.01 9.67
C THR A 23 1.30 11.29 8.88
N VAL A 24 0.48 11.45 7.83
CA VAL A 24 0.42 12.66 7.00
C VAL A 24 -1.03 13.13 6.94
N SER A 25 -1.25 14.41 7.26
CA SER A 25 -2.56 15.05 7.15
C SER A 25 -2.47 16.29 6.27
N ARG A 26 -3.44 16.46 5.37
CA ARG A 26 -3.50 17.58 4.43
C ARG A 26 -4.94 18.04 4.25
N VAL A 27 -5.13 19.34 4.15
CA VAL A 27 -6.41 19.95 3.76
C VAL A 27 -6.38 20.15 2.26
N ILE A 28 -7.37 19.60 1.57
CA ILE A 28 -7.50 19.73 0.11
C ILE A 28 -8.83 20.42 -0.18
N LYS A 29 -8.77 21.50 -0.96
CA LYS A 29 -9.96 22.26 -1.36
C LYS A 29 -10.68 21.56 -2.51
N ALA A 30 -11.45 20.52 -2.18
CA ALA A 30 -12.30 19.78 -3.09
C ALA A 30 -13.50 19.21 -2.33
N ASP A 31 -14.55 18.85 -3.05
CA ASP A 31 -15.68 18.15 -2.46
C ASP A 31 -15.28 16.75 -1.96
N ARG A 32 -15.96 16.29 -0.92
CA ARG A 32 -15.63 15.02 -0.25
C ARG A 32 -15.76 13.81 -1.19
N GLU A 33 -16.77 13.82 -2.05
CA GLU A 33 -17.02 12.72 -2.98
C GLU A 33 -15.88 12.57 -3.97
N ARG A 34 -15.45 13.66 -4.60
CA ARG A 34 -14.30 13.69 -5.50
C ARG A 34 -13.00 13.29 -4.80
N LEU A 35 -12.79 13.75 -3.56
CA LEU A 35 -11.63 13.31 -2.76
C LEU A 35 -11.68 11.80 -2.53
N TRP A 36 -12.85 11.25 -2.24
CA TRP A 36 -13.01 9.81 -2.11
C TRP A 36 -12.75 9.07 -3.43
N GLN A 37 -13.27 9.56 -4.56
CA GLN A 37 -13.02 8.95 -5.88
C GLN A 37 -11.54 8.96 -6.28
N ALA A 38 -10.75 9.91 -5.77
CA ALA A 38 -9.31 9.96 -5.98
C ALA A 38 -8.52 9.10 -4.97
N LEU A 39 -9.01 8.97 -3.73
CA LEU A 39 -8.32 8.28 -2.64
C LEU A 39 -8.61 6.77 -2.62
N TRP A 40 -9.85 6.38 -2.92
CA TRP A 40 -10.27 4.99 -2.95
C TRP A 40 -9.68 4.29 -4.18
N PRO A 41 -8.98 3.14 -4.04
CA PRO A 41 -8.33 2.49 -5.18
C PRO A 41 -9.27 2.04 -6.31
N PHE A 42 -10.56 1.85 -6.03
CA PHE A 42 -11.57 1.59 -7.06
C PHE A 42 -12.42 2.82 -7.43
N GLY A 43 -12.03 3.99 -6.94
CA GLY A 43 -12.67 5.24 -7.32
C GLY A 43 -12.36 5.63 -8.76
N SER A 44 -13.22 6.44 -9.37
CA SER A 44 -13.10 6.85 -10.77
C SER A 44 -11.82 7.63 -11.09
N ASP A 45 -11.21 8.26 -10.08
CA ASP A 45 -10.03 9.10 -10.20
C ASP A 45 -8.79 8.50 -9.53
N ALA A 46 -8.80 7.20 -9.16
CA ALA A 46 -7.71 6.56 -8.41
C ALA A 46 -6.32 6.65 -9.09
N GLY A 47 -6.27 6.82 -10.41
CA GLY A 47 -5.04 6.99 -11.18
C GLY A 47 -4.43 8.42 -11.16
N TRP A 48 -4.98 9.36 -10.38
CA TRP A 48 -4.58 10.77 -10.40
C TRP A 48 -3.10 11.02 -10.13
N SER A 49 -2.44 10.17 -9.32
CA SER A 49 -1.00 10.29 -9.02
C SER A 49 -0.10 9.78 -10.14
N GLY A 50 -0.66 9.01 -11.09
CA GLY A 50 0.09 8.23 -12.06
C GLY A 50 0.72 6.96 -11.51
N GLU A 51 0.65 6.73 -10.19
CA GLU A 51 1.26 5.55 -9.56
C GLU A 51 0.38 4.30 -9.70
N ILE A 52 -0.94 4.43 -9.60
CA ILE A 52 -1.88 3.31 -9.82
C ILE A 52 -2.21 3.24 -11.31
N LEU A 53 -1.77 2.15 -11.96
CA LEU A 53 -2.09 1.86 -13.36
C LEU A 53 -3.45 1.17 -13.50
N SER A 54 -3.74 0.24 -12.60
CA SER A 54 -5.06 -0.41 -12.49
C SER A 54 -5.29 -0.97 -11.09
N ALA A 55 -6.54 -1.13 -10.71
CA ALA A 55 -6.96 -1.81 -9.49
C ALA A 55 -8.21 -2.65 -9.81
N GLU A 56 -8.11 -3.96 -9.66
CA GLU A 56 -9.15 -4.91 -10.02
C GLU A 56 -9.52 -5.75 -8.80
N PRO A 57 -10.82 -5.89 -8.45
CA PRO A 57 -11.22 -6.81 -7.40
C PRO A 57 -10.91 -8.25 -7.83
N LEU A 58 -10.24 -9.00 -6.96
CA LEU A 58 -9.92 -10.41 -7.20
C LEU A 58 -11.00 -11.36 -6.68
N ASP A 59 -11.68 -10.94 -5.61
CA ASP A 59 -12.75 -11.69 -4.96
C ASP A 59 -13.82 -10.71 -4.43
N GLY A 60 -14.90 -11.28 -3.90
CA GLY A 60 -15.93 -10.51 -3.19
C GLY A 60 -15.59 -10.24 -1.72
N GLU A 61 -14.37 -10.55 -1.27
CA GLU A 61 -13.94 -10.49 0.14
C GLU A 61 -13.02 -9.29 0.43
N GLY A 62 -13.00 -8.30 -0.48
CA GLY A 62 -12.19 -7.08 -0.32
C GLY A 62 -10.74 -7.24 -0.76
N THR A 63 -10.39 -8.30 -1.50
CA THR A 63 -9.06 -8.45 -2.09
C THR A 63 -9.00 -7.80 -3.47
N ALA A 64 -7.88 -7.17 -3.79
CA ALA A 64 -7.61 -6.52 -5.06
C ALA A 64 -6.25 -6.92 -5.63
N LEU A 65 -6.14 -6.88 -6.96
CA LEU A 65 -4.87 -6.81 -7.68
C LEU A 65 -4.66 -5.36 -8.12
N ILE A 66 -3.61 -4.73 -7.62
CA ILE A 66 -3.22 -3.36 -7.95
C ILE A 66 -1.94 -3.42 -8.78
N ARG A 67 -1.95 -2.79 -9.94
CA ARG A 67 -0.73 -2.56 -10.74
C ARG A 67 -0.21 -1.16 -10.47
N LEU A 68 1.05 -1.09 -10.04
CA LEU A 68 1.73 0.17 -9.75
C LEU A 68 2.77 0.48 -10.83
N SER A 69 2.99 1.75 -11.12
CA SER A 69 3.90 2.22 -12.18
C SER A 69 5.38 2.02 -11.88
N TRP A 70 5.74 1.58 -10.68
CA TRP A 70 7.12 1.30 -10.29
C TRP A 70 7.54 -0.09 -10.77
N ASP A 71 8.84 -0.26 -11.04
CA ASP A 71 9.39 -1.53 -11.48
C ASP A 71 9.59 -2.50 -10.30
N GLY A 72 9.07 -3.72 -10.48
CA GLY A 72 9.32 -4.87 -9.62
C GLY A 72 10.69 -5.51 -9.91
N ARG A 73 10.96 -6.65 -9.26
CA ARG A 73 12.25 -7.36 -9.40
C ARG A 73 12.54 -7.86 -10.81
N ASP A 74 11.51 -7.98 -11.63
CA ASP A 74 11.56 -8.45 -13.01
C ASP A 74 11.59 -7.31 -14.04
N GLY A 75 11.68 -6.05 -13.59
CA GLY A 75 11.68 -4.87 -14.46
C GLY A 75 10.32 -4.58 -15.10
N ARG A 76 9.23 -5.12 -14.53
CA ARG A 76 7.85 -4.84 -14.95
C ARG A 76 7.11 -4.08 -13.85
N PRO A 77 6.00 -3.37 -14.18
CA PRO A 77 5.15 -2.75 -13.18
C PRO A 77 4.80 -3.69 -12.02
N ILE A 78 4.89 -3.20 -10.78
CA ILE A 78 4.61 -4.01 -9.59
C ILE A 78 3.15 -4.44 -9.60
N GLU A 79 2.92 -5.74 -9.63
CA GLU A 79 1.65 -6.36 -9.26
C GLU A 79 1.60 -6.61 -7.75
N ARG A 80 0.60 -6.02 -7.10
CA ARG A 80 0.36 -6.10 -5.65
C ARG A 80 -1.01 -6.67 -5.37
N LYS A 81 -1.05 -7.77 -4.61
CA LYS A 81 -2.28 -8.30 -4.04
C LYS A 81 -2.50 -7.66 -2.68
N ALA A 82 -3.57 -6.89 -2.54
CA ALA A 82 -3.91 -6.16 -1.32
C ALA A 82 -5.27 -6.58 -0.79
N ARG A 83 -5.45 -6.53 0.53
CA ARG A 83 -6.75 -6.69 1.19
C ARG A 83 -7.17 -5.36 1.79
N PHE A 84 -8.41 -4.99 1.50
CA PHE A 84 -9.09 -3.83 2.07
C PHE A 84 -10.04 -4.28 3.18
N GLU A 85 -9.93 -3.62 4.33
CA GLU A 85 -10.73 -3.86 5.54
C GLU A 85 -11.24 -2.52 6.08
N ASP A 86 -12.24 -2.56 6.97
CA ASP A 86 -12.82 -1.36 7.61
C ASP A 86 -13.20 -0.25 6.60
N VAL A 87 -13.76 -0.66 5.46
CA VAL A 87 -14.16 0.25 4.38
C VAL A 87 -15.44 0.97 4.81
N GLY A 88 -15.32 2.25 5.12
CA GLY A 88 -16.44 3.16 5.25
C GLY A 88 -16.59 3.93 3.94
N GLU A 89 -17.59 3.60 3.13
CA GLU A 89 -17.85 4.27 1.86
C GLU A 89 -17.83 5.80 2.02
N GLY A 90 -17.08 6.48 1.14
CA GLY A 90 -16.95 7.94 1.20
C GLY A 90 -16.12 8.47 2.37
N SER A 91 -15.38 7.63 3.11
CA SER A 91 -14.70 8.07 4.32
C SER A 91 -13.34 7.45 4.61
N ARG A 92 -13.23 6.13 4.69
CA ARG A 92 -12.02 5.49 5.20
C ARG A 92 -11.82 4.09 4.68
N PHE A 93 -10.59 3.62 4.72
CA PHE A 93 -10.25 2.22 4.54
C PHE A 93 -8.94 1.88 5.27
N SER A 94 -8.77 0.60 5.56
CA SER A 94 -7.49 -0.01 5.91
C SER A 94 -7.02 -0.92 4.78
N MET A 95 -5.74 -0.91 4.46
CA MET A 95 -5.11 -1.79 3.48
C MET A 95 -3.98 -2.59 4.14
N SER A 96 -3.92 -3.87 3.80
CA SER A 96 -2.74 -4.72 4.03
C SER A 96 -2.27 -5.31 2.71
N VAL A 97 -0.97 -5.55 2.59
CA VAL A 97 -0.39 -6.21 1.42
C VAL A 97 -0.25 -7.69 1.71
N ILE A 98 -0.86 -8.55 0.88
CA ILE A 98 -0.73 -10.00 0.99
C ILE A 98 0.60 -10.42 0.36
N GLU A 99 0.87 -9.94 -0.84
CA GLU A 99 2.11 -10.16 -1.59
C GLU A 99 2.25 -9.11 -2.69
N ASP A 100 3.47 -8.86 -3.14
CA ASP A 100 3.72 -8.14 -4.38
C ASP A 100 4.95 -8.69 -5.10
N THR A 101 5.15 -8.23 -6.33
CA THR A 101 6.28 -8.62 -7.19
C THR A 101 7.59 -7.89 -6.86
N ALA A 102 7.57 -6.95 -5.91
CA ALA A 102 8.74 -6.18 -5.50
C ALA A 102 9.47 -6.80 -4.30
N LEU A 103 8.74 -7.32 -3.31
CA LEU A 103 9.27 -7.80 -2.04
C LEU A 103 8.65 -9.15 -1.64
N ASP A 104 9.33 -9.85 -0.74
CA ASP A 104 8.83 -11.14 -0.23
C ASP A 104 7.59 -10.92 0.66
N PRO A 105 6.59 -11.81 0.67
CA PRO A 105 5.41 -11.68 1.54
C PRO A 105 5.73 -11.46 3.02
N SER A 106 6.83 -12.02 3.53
CA SER A 106 7.26 -11.82 4.93
C SER A 106 7.61 -10.37 5.26
N PHE A 107 8.02 -9.57 4.26
CA PHE A 107 8.23 -8.13 4.43
C PHE A 107 6.92 -7.41 4.78
N TRP A 108 5.83 -7.83 4.15
CA TRP A 108 4.51 -7.20 4.27
C TRP A 108 3.69 -7.67 5.47
N ALA A 109 4.13 -8.72 6.18
CA ALA A 109 3.36 -9.38 7.23
C ALA A 109 2.79 -8.45 8.33
N ASN A 110 3.48 -7.34 8.62
CA ASN A 110 3.05 -6.34 9.61
C ASN A 110 2.73 -4.97 9.00
N TYR A 111 2.76 -4.85 7.67
CA TYR A 111 2.43 -3.60 7.00
C TYR A 111 0.93 -3.36 7.06
N ARG A 112 0.55 -2.14 7.46
CA ARG A 112 -0.81 -1.66 7.40
C ARG A 112 -0.81 -0.20 7.01
N GLU A 113 -1.72 0.14 6.12
CA GLU A 113 -2.00 1.51 5.71
C GLU A 113 -3.45 1.84 6.05
N THR A 114 -3.69 3.07 6.49
CA THR A 114 -5.02 3.58 6.79
C THR A 114 -5.17 4.94 6.14
N ALA A 115 -6.28 5.15 5.44
CA ALA A 115 -6.63 6.43 4.87
C ALA A 115 -8.00 6.85 5.37
N GLU A 116 -8.16 8.12 5.71
CA GLU A 116 -9.40 8.68 6.23
C GLU A 116 -9.60 10.13 5.76
N LEU A 117 -10.80 10.42 5.29
CA LEU A 117 -11.31 11.77 5.07
C LEU A 117 -11.98 12.25 6.35
N VAL A 118 -11.29 13.08 7.11
CA VAL A 118 -11.83 13.70 8.33
C VAL A 118 -12.86 14.80 7.99
N PRO A 119 -13.86 15.05 8.85
CA PRO A 119 -14.71 16.24 8.76
C PRO A 119 -13.90 17.53 8.88
N GLU A 120 -14.41 18.62 8.30
CA GLU A 120 -13.86 19.98 8.47
C GLU A 120 -14.01 20.51 9.90
#